data_AF-A0A6M8V1U5-F1
#
_entry.id   AF-A0A6M8V1U5-F1
#
_cell.length_a   1.000
_cell.length_b   1.000
_cell.length_c   1.000
_cell.angle_alpha   90.00
_cell.angle_beta   90.00
_cell.angle_gamma   90.00
#
_symmetry.space_group_name_H-M   'P 1'
#
loop_
_entity.id
_entity.type
_entity.pdbx_description
1 polymer ?
#
loop_
_entity_poly.entity_id
_entity_poly.type
_entity_poly.pdbx_seq_one_letter_code
_entity_poly.pdbx_strand_id
1 'polypeptide(L)'
;MNTLKLFFVVFLLCSSIFPQTYTYEEYPTVIQEIERYYDGSYKYNRDSQLFDNNAWAGKNGAILTMNTFRLIYTWVLNIPQNANITSAILYFGGTTHSNAQHPIVDIQWQIKKFPNDKFNAQPSEQWNAITSSDVLRNEVHALSTQFEGSPTLDQTFLTYIQNGLSTQRLHISIRGTDEETWGNNRNVHYIDYKYSGHNVWSALKIKINYTIPTPQIDLTAQNNFIYGTIKTGVNEPPVQRNSPFTFSAQTGQTVNLEAQNQPYGGYERVWNNNAPLNHSNWLRSGAFFSNIINPSFTVAQNDNDAVYEAGLRQNYKIDQTHKTEFDGNQTQQNTAWIVEQNSGNISTQSFRLINGKNYLFAGWEDNLSLGTSRNITPTDNEVYDVLYKYPHHSNTTTAYQNPGGKNENLLA
;
A
#
# COMPACT_ATOMS: atom_id res chain seq x y z
N MET A 1 -12.86 25.60 -29.66
CA MET A 1 -12.23 24.27 -29.76
C MET A 1 -11.12 24.09 -28.72
N ASN A 2 -11.40 24.16 -27.41
CA ASN A 2 -10.37 24.00 -26.36
C ASN A 2 -10.87 23.37 -25.05
N THR A 3 -11.96 22.60 -25.08
CA THR A 3 -12.56 21.98 -23.88
C THR A 3 -12.57 20.45 -23.90
N LEU A 4 -12.02 19.80 -24.94
CA LEU A 4 -12.04 18.34 -25.08
C LEU A 4 -10.74 17.63 -24.68
N LYS A 5 -9.69 18.37 -24.28
CA LYS A 5 -8.40 17.76 -23.87
C LYS A 5 -8.27 17.48 -22.37
N LEU A 6 -9.23 17.92 -21.53
CA LEU A 6 -9.14 17.76 -20.08
C LEU A 6 -9.79 16.44 -19.57
N PHE A 7 -10.60 15.76 -20.39
CA PHE A 7 -11.26 14.52 -19.98
C PHE A 7 -10.42 13.24 -20.16
N PHE A 8 -9.32 13.29 -20.91
CA PHE A 8 -8.47 12.11 -21.15
C PHE A 8 -7.36 11.90 -20.11
N VAL A 9 -7.06 12.90 -19.27
CA VAL A 9 -6.01 12.79 -18.23
C VAL A 9 -6.58 12.29 -16.90
N VAL A 10 -7.87 12.49 -16.64
CA VAL A 10 -8.53 11.99 -15.41
C VAL A 10 -8.81 10.48 -15.46
N PHE A 11 -8.94 9.88 -16.66
CA PHE A 11 -9.17 8.44 -16.80
C PHE A 11 -7.89 7.58 -16.64
N LEU A 12 -6.70 8.18 -16.69
CA LEU A 12 -5.42 7.47 -16.57
C LEU A 12 -4.86 7.39 -15.14
N LEU A 13 -5.45 8.11 -14.18
CA LEU A 13 -5.01 8.08 -12.77
C LEU A 13 -5.85 7.18 -11.86
N CYS A 14 -7.00 6.68 -12.32
CA CYS A 14 -7.84 5.76 -11.56
C CYS A 14 -7.54 4.26 -11.84
N SER A 15 -6.58 3.94 -12.72
CA SER A 15 -6.31 2.55 -13.13
C SER A 15 -5.29 1.80 -12.27
N SER A 16 -4.77 2.40 -11.18
CA SER A 16 -3.76 1.77 -10.31
C SER A 16 -4.34 1.04 -9.08
N ILE A 17 -5.66 1.05 -8.90
CA ILE A 17 -6.28 0.52 -7.66
C ILE A 17 -6.52 -0.99 -7.72
N PHE A 18 -6.55 -1.59 -8.92
CA PHE A 18 -6.72 -3.04 -9.06
C PHE A 18 -5.37 -3.74 -9.11
N PRO A 19 -5.20 -4.87 -8.38
CA PRO A 19 -4.01 -5.68 -8.54
C PRO A 19 -3.87 -6.05 -10.01
N GLN A 20 -2.76 -5.62 -10.62
CA GLN A 20 -2.49 -5.93 -12.02
C GLN A 20 -2.33 -7.43 -12.16
N THR A 21 -3.04 -8.01 -13.12
CA THR A 21 -2.87 -9.41 -13.51
C THR A 21 -1.72 -9.49 -14.50
N TYR A 22 -0.74 -10.33 -14.17
CA TYR A 22 0.39 -10.66 -15.01
C TYR A 22 0.25 -12.08 -15.55
N THR A 23 0.90 -12.35 -16.69
CA THR A 23 0.94 -13.68 -17.29
C THR A 23 2.39 -14.09 -17.49
N TYR A 24 2.73 -15.28 -17.01
CA TYR A 24 3.95 -16.00 -17.33
C TYR A 24 3.58 -17.16 -18.26
N GLU A 25 4.19 -17.25 -19.43
CA GLU A 25 3.88 -18.29 -20.42
C GLU A 25 5.16 -18.78 -21.08
N GLU A 26 5.63 -19.98 -20.70
CA GLU A 26 6.96 -20.47 -21.09
C GLU A 26 7.00 -21.98 -21.29
N TYR A 27 7.96 -22.40 -22.12
CA TYR A 27 8.37 -23.79 -22.30
C TYR A 27 9.34 -24.23 -21.18
N PRO A 28 9.48 -25.54 -20.92
CA PRO A 28 10.46 -26.05 -19.98
C PRO A 28 11.88 -25.66 -20.40
N THR A 29 12.70 -25.29 -19.43
CA THR A 29 14.11 -24.92 -19.58
C THR A 29 15.07 -26.10 -19.47
N VAL A 30 14.65 -27.17 -18.79
CA VAL A 30 15.42 -28.42 -18.67
C VAL A 30 14.45 -29.60 -18.72
N ILE A 31 14.86 -30.66 -19.41
CA ILE A 31 14.16 -31.94 -19.45
C ILE A 31 15.13 -33.05 -19.04
N GLN A 32 14.73 -33.84 -18.05
CA GLN A 32 15.47 -35.04 -17.63
C GLN A 32 14.68 -36.29 -17.99
N GLU A 33 15.37 -37.29 -18.52
CA GLU A 33 14.84 -38.63 -18.75
C GLU A 33 15.52 -39.61 -17.80
N ILE A 34 14.71 -40.34 -17.04
CA ILE A 34 15.18 -41.42 -16.17
C ILE A 34 14.67 -42.73 -16.73
N GLU A 35 15.57 -43.62 -17.09
CA GLU A 35 15.25 -44.98 -17.52
C GLU A 35 15.46 -45.97 -16.37
N ARG A 36 14.55 -46.91 -16.19
CA ARG A 36 14.69 -48.06 -15.29
C ARG A 36 14.62 -49.36 -16.09
N TYR A 37 15.67 -50.16 -15.97
CA TYR A 37 15.85 -51.42 -16.67
C TYR A 37 15.24 -52.60 -15.89
N TYR A 38 14.95 -53.71 -16.56
CA TYR A 38 14.39 -54.91 -15.94
C TYR A 38 15.28 -55.54 -14.86
N ASP A 39 16.59 -55.43 -15.00
CA ASP A 39 17.56 -55.86 -13.98
C ASP A 39 17.57 -54.96 -12.73
N GLY A 40 16.76 -53.90 -12.72
CA GLY A 40 16.66 -52.94 -11.63
C GLY A 40 17.68 -51.80 -11.70
N SER A 41 18.56 -51.79 -12.71
CA SER A 41 19.48 -50.67 -12.96
C SER A 41 18.75 -49.44 -13.50
N TYR A 42 19.39 -48.27 -13.35
CA TYR A 42 18.83 -46.99 -13.80
C TYR A 42 19.84 -46.26 -14.69
N LYS A 43 19.36 -45.60 -15.75
CA LYS A 43 20.17 -44.72 -16.61
C LYS A 43 19.56 -43.33 -16.67
N TYR A 44 20.42 -42.34 -16.90
CA TYR A 44 20.10 -40.94 -16.93
C TYR A 44 20.53 -40.31 -18.26
N ASN A 45 19.61 -39.63 -18.94
CA ASN A 45 19.92 -38.80 -20.10
C ASN A 45 19.49 -37.35 -19.81
N ARG A 46 20.40 -36.38 -20.00
CA ARG A 46 20.16 -34.93 -19.77
C ARG A 46 20.49 -34.08 -20.99
N ASP A 47 19.58 -33.17 -21.33
CA ASP A 47 19.69 -31.93 -22.14
C ASP A 47 20.36 -31.95 -23.53
N SER A 48 21.49 -32.63 -23.75
CA SER A 48 22.30 -32.45 -24.98
C SER A 48 22.45 -33.71 -25.84
N GLN A 49 21.89 -34.82 -25.39
CA GLN A 49 22.03 -36.15 -25.99
C GLN A 49 20.74 -36.97 -25.86
N LEU A 50 19.56 -36.33 -26.00
CA LEU A 50 18.31 -37.07 -26.21
C LEU A 50 18.38 -37.70 -27.62
N PHE A 51 19.06 -38.84 -27.72
CA PHE A 51 19.32 -39.55 -28.97
C PHE A 51 18.03 -40.10 -29.58
N ASP A 52 17.04 -40.41 -28.74
CA ASP A 52 15.71 -40.83 -29.14
C ASP A 52 14.68 -39.84 -28.61
N ASN A 53 13.88 -39.29 -29.51
CA ASN A 53 12.99 -38.17 -29.19
C ASN A 53 11.59 -38.62 -28.75
N ASN A 54 11.54 -39.84 -28.22
CA ASN A 54 10.32 -40.56 -27.94
C ASN A 54 10.31 -40.89 -26.44
N ALA A 55 9.12 -40.95 -25.87
CA ALA A 55 8.87 -41.25 -24.48
C ALA A 55 8.17 -42.62 -24.36
N TRP A 56 8.92 -43.68 -24.04
CA TRP A 56 8.51 -45.10 -24.16
C TRP A 56 7.88 -45.80 -22.94
N ALA A 57 6.56 -45.84 -22.78
CA ALA A 57 5.93 -46.60 -21.68
C ALA A 57 5.82 -48.11 -21.98
N GLY A 58 6.93 -48.84 -21.93
CA GLY A 58 6.88 -50.31 -21.92
C GLY A 58 7.97 -51.04 -22.72
N LYS A 59 7.82 -52.37 -22.77
CA LYS A 59 8.79 -53.37 -23.22
C LYS A 59 9.10 -53.39 -24.74
N ASN A 60 10.15 -52.72 -25.21
CA ASN A 60 10.58 -52.88 -26.61
C ASN A 60 10.97 -54.35 -26.89
N GLY A 61 10.26 -54.98 -27.82
CA GLY A 61 10.29 -56.42 -28.06
C GLY A 61 11.35 -56.81 -29.08
N ALA A 62 12.55 -57.18 -28.61
CA ALA A 62 13.43 -58.18 -29.26
C ALA A 62 14.73 -58.44 -28.48
N ILE A 63 15.19 -57.50 -27.65
CA ILE A 63 16.54 -57.54 -27.04
C ILE A 63 16.43 -57.17 -25.55
N LEU A 64 17.29 -57.74 -24.70
CA LEU A 64 17.29 -57.73 -23.23
C LEU A 64 17.36 -56.35 -22.52
N THR A 65 17.08 -55.23 -23.19
CA THR A 65 17.08 -53.88 -22.61
C THR A 65 15.64 -53.38 -22.47
N MET A 66 14.93 -53.88 -21.46
CA MET A 66 13.55 -53.46 -21.17
C MET A 66 13.58 -52.25 -20.24
N ASN A 67 13.13 -51.08 -20.71
CA ASN A 67 13.20 -49.85 -19.94
C ASN A 67 11.80 -49.25 -19.74
N THR A 68 11.52 -48.75 -18.55
CA THR A 68 10.47 -47.75 -18.32
C THR A 68 11.15 -46.41 -18.15
N PHE A 69 10.50 -45.32 -18.55
CA PHE A 69 11.08 -43.99 -18.50
C PHE A 69 10.10 -43.04 -17.78
N ARG A 70 10.67 -42.04 -17.13
CA ARG A 70 9.93 -40.91 -16.58
C ARG A 70 10.59 -39.65 -17.05
N LEU A 71 9.76 -38.66 -17.40
CA LEU A 71 10.24 -37.34 -17.76
C LEU A 71 10.05 -36.39 -16.61
N ILE A 72 11.06 -35.56 -16.36
CA ILE A 72 10.98 -34.43 -15.45
C ILE A 72 11.15 -33.16 -16.28
N TYR A 73 10.13 -32.32 -16.28
CA TYR A 73 10.12 -31.02 -16.93
C TYR A 73 10.36 -29.93 -15.89
N THR A 74 11.24 -28.99 -16.22
CA THR A 74 11.64 -27.91 -15.29
C THR A 74 11.47 -26.54 -15.90
N TRP A 75 10.76 -25.66 -15.19
CA TRP A 75 10.67 -24.23 -15.52
C TRP A 75 11.45 -23.39 -14.51
N VAL A 76 12.10 -22.33 -14.99
CA VAL A 76 12.62 -21.25 -14.16
C VAL A 76 11.55 -20.18 -14.07
N LEU A 77 10.90 -20.08 -12.92
CA LEU A 77 9.79 -19.16 -12.70
C LEU A 77 10.34 -17.75 -12.44
N ASN A 78 10.35 -16.92 -13.47
CA ASN A 78 10.62 -15.47 -13.35
C ASN A 78 9.39 -14.70 -12.81
N ILE A 79 8.74 -15.26 -11.79
CA ILE A 79 7.57 -14.71 -11.11
C ILE A 79 8.03 -14.24 -9.71
N PRO A 80 7.70 -13.02 -9.26
CA PRO A 80 8.06 -12.55 -7.92
C PRO A 80 7.59 -13.50 -6.81
N GLN A 81 8.41 -13.69 -5.78
CA GLN A 81 8.11 -14.64 -4.68
C GLN A 81 6.85 -14.29 -3.90
N ASN A 82 6.49 -13.00 -3.84
CA ASN A 82 5.28 -12.51 -3.19
C ASN A 82 4.03 -12.55 -4.10
N ALA A 83 4.14 -13.02 -5.34
CA ALA A 83 3.00 -13.13 -6.23
C ALA A 83 1.97 -14.15 -5.73
N ASN A 84 0.70 -13.90 -6.00
CA ASN A 84 -0.40 -14.83 -5.77
C ASN A 84 -0.82 -15.44 -7.10
N ILE A 85 -0.68 -16.75 -7.25
CA ILE A 85 -1.13 -17.46 -8.45
C ILE A 85 -2.66 -17.48 -8.48
N THR A 86 -3.26 -16.92 -9.54
CA THR A 86 -4.72 -16.83 -9.68
C THR A 86 -5.29 -17.93 -10.55
N SER A 87 -4.54 -18.37 -11.57
CA SER A 87 -4.90 -19.51 -12.41
C SER A 87 -3.68 -20.02 -13.16
N ALA A 88 -3.76 -21.25 -13.66
CA ALA A 88 -2.76 -21.78 -14.54
C ALA A 88 -3.39 -22.77 -15.53
N ILE A 89 -2.76 -22.87 -16.70
CA ILE A 89 -3.08 -23.80 -17.77
C ILE A 89 -1.78 -24.53 -18.10
N LEU A 90 -1.85 -25.86 -18.14
CA LEU A 90 -0.79 -26.67 -18.68
C LEU A 90 -1.19 -27.11 -20.08
N TYR A 91 -0.48 -26.62 -21.08
CA TYR A 91 -0.60 -27.13 -22.44
C TYR A 91 0.25 -28.39 -22.53
N PHE A 92 -0.36 -29.47 -23.00
CA PHE A 92 0.32 -30.73 -23.23
C PHE A 92 -0.09 -31.28 -24.60
N GLY A 93 0.89 -31.77 -25.36
CA GLY A 93 0.66 -32.32 -26.69
C GLY A 93 1.60 -33.47 -27.03
N GLY A 94 1.09 -34.41 -27.81
CA GLY A 94 1.83 -35.60 -28.25
C GLY A 94 0.95 -36.58 -29.01
N THR A 95 1.53 -37.69 -29.43
CA THR A 95 0.83 -38.82 -30.06
C THR A 95 1.03 -40.06 -29.21
N THR A 96 -0.04 -40.74 -28.83
CA THR A 96 0.06 -42.04 -28.17
C THR A 96 0.19 -43.15 -29.22
N HIS A 97 1.16 -44.03 -29.01
CA HIS A 97 1.36 -45.23 -29.81
C HIS A 97 1.30 -46.48 -28.92
N SER A 98 0.91 -47.61 -29.51
CA SER A 98 1.05 -48.91 -28.87
C SER A 98 1.38 -49.98 -29.89
N ASN A 99 2.24 -50.92 -29.50
CA ASN A 99 2.51 -52.13 -30.26
C ASN A 99 1.76 -53.36 -29.71
N ALA A 100 0.83 -53.14 -28.78
CA ALA A 100 0.03 -54.19 -28.16
C ALA A 100 -0.82 -54.94 -29.20
N GLN A 101 -0.84 -56.28 -29.11
CA GLN A 101 -1.71 -57.10 -29.96
C GLN A 101 -3.20 -56.83 -29.70
N HIS A 102 -3.53 -56.46 -28.46
CA HIS A 102 -4.85 -55.97 -28.03
C HIS A 102 -4.64 -54.67 -27.25
N PRO A 103 -4.59 -53.53 -27.93
CA PRO A 103 -4.21 -52.30 -27.28
C PRO A 103 -5.37 -51.86 -26.36
N ILE A 104 -5.06 -51.56 -25.10
CA ILE A 104 -6.04 -50.99 -24.16
C ILE A 104 -6.45 -49.64 -24.74
N VAL A 105 -7.75 -49.47 -25.04
CA VAL A 105 -8.27 -48.35 -25.84
C VAL A 105 -7.84 -46.98 -25.29
N ASP A 106 -7.65 -46.90 -23.98
CA ASP A 106 -7.22 -45.71 -23.24
C ASP A 106 -5.89 -45.95 -22.48
N ILE A 107 -4.92 -45.05 -22.68
CA ILE A 107 -3.69 -44.98 -21.87
C ILE A 107 -3.85 -43.83 -20.87
N GLN A 108 -3.59 -44.12 -19.59
CA GLN A 108 -3.62 -43.11 -18.54
C GLN A 108 -2.21 -42.66 -18.17
N TRP A 109 -2.02 -41.34 -18.14
CA TRP A 109 -0.80 -40.67 -17.74
C TRP A 109 -1.04 -39.88 -16.45
N GLN A 110 -0.07 -39.91 -15.55
CA GLN A 110 -0.09 -39.16 -14.31
C GLN A 110 0.90 -38.01 -14.40
N ILE A 111 0.41 -36.79 -14.16
CA ILE A 111 1.24 -35.63 -13.90
C ILE A 111 1.44 -35.59 -12.38
N LYS A 112 2.68 -35.64 -11.94
CA LYS A 112 3.03 -35.73 -10.51
C LYS A 112 3.95 -34.58 -10.10
N LYS A 113 3.91 -34.25 -8.80
CA LYS A 113 4.87 -33.32 -8.19
C LYS A 113 6.27 -33.91 -8.29
N PHE A 114 7.29 -33.08 -8.52
CA PHE A 114 8.66 -33.53 -8.40
C PHE A 114 9.42 -32.67 -7.36
N PRO A 115 9.96 -33.26 -6.29
CA PRO A 115 10.63 -32.48 -5.24
C PRO A 115 11.89 -31.77 -5.75
N ASN A 116 12.01 -30.47 -5.44
CA ASN A 116 13.14 -29.63 -5.88
C ASN A 116 14.50 -30.15 -5.40
N ASP A 117 14.56 -30.72 -4.19
CA ASP A 117 15.78 -31.29 -3.61
C ASP A 117 16.25 -32.56 -4.34
N LYS A 118 15.38 -33.19 -5.12
CA LYS A 118 15.70 -34.40 -5.90
C LYS A 118 16.14 -34.11 -7.33
N PHE A 119 16.12 -32.86 -7.79
CA PHE A 119 16.46 -32.52 -9.18
C PHE A 119 17.89 -32.88 -9.61
N ASN A 120 18.84 -32.90 -8.67
CA ASN A 120 20.22 -33.31 -8.92
C ASN A 120 20.59 -34.64 -8.24
N ALA A 121 19.59 -35.39 -7.77
CA ALA A 121 19.80 -36.67 -7.09
C ALA A 121 20.17 -37.80 -8.08
N GLN A 122 20.60 -38.94 -7.54
CA GLN A 122 20.87 -40.13 -8.36
C GLN A 122 19.57 -40.64 -9.02
N PRO A 123 19.63 -41.27 -10.21
CA PRO A 123 18.42 -41.64 -10.96
C PRO A 123 17.44 -42.54 -10.19
N SER A 124 17.95 -43.45 -9.37
CA SER A 124 17.13 -44.30 -8.49
C SER A 124 16.37 -43.50 -7.41
N GLU A 125 16.99 -42.46 -6.86
CA GLU A 125 16.37 -41.57 -5.87
C GLU A 125 15.30 -40.70 -6.52
N GLN A 126 15.58 -40.17 -7.71
CA GLN A 126 14.61 -39.41 -8.50
C GLN A 126 13.41 -40.28 -8.89
N TRP A 127 13.66 -41.52 -9.32
CA TRP A 127 12.63 -42.50 -9.61
C TRP A 127 11.74 -42.74 -8.39
N ASN A 128 12.35 -43.02 -7.24
CA ASN A 128 11.59 -43.24 -6.00
C ASN A 128 10.77 -42.01 -5.59
N ALA A 129 11.32 -40.80 -5.76
CA ALA A 129 10.62 -39.55 -5.48
C ALA A 129 9.39 -39.36 -6.38
N ILE A 130 9.47 -39.70 -7.67
CA ILE A 130 8.29 -39.65 -8.57
C ILE A 130 7.25 -40.69 -8.14
N THR A 131 7.68 -41.90 -7.77
CA THR A 131 6.76 -42.95 -7.32
C THR A 131 5.96 -42.50 -6.10
N SER A 132 6.62 -41.96 -5.08
CA SER A 132 5.99 -41.57 -3.81
C SER A 132 5.33 -40.19 -3.84
N SER A 133 5.58 -39.37 -4.86
CA SER A 133 4.99 -38.03 -4.98
C SER A 133 3.48 -38.06 -5.19
N ASP A 134 2.83 -36.96 -4.81
CA ASP A 134 1.41 -36.76 -5.08
C ASP A 134 1.13 -36.68 -6.58
N VAL A 135 0.03 -37.31 -7.00
CA VAL A 135 -0.55 -37.11 -8.32
C VAL A 135 -1.21 -35.73 -8.32
N LEU A 136 -0.73 -34.85 -9.20
CA LEU A 136 -1.36 -33.56 -9.47
C LEU A 136 -2.56 -33.72 -10.40
N ARG A 137 -2.46 -34.66 -11.35
CA ARG A 137 -3.48 -34.86 -12.37
C ARG A 137 -3.37 -36.23 -13.03
N ASN A 138 -4.51 -36.77 -13.44
CA ASN A 138 -4.59 -37.91 -14.34
C ASN A 138 -5.09 -37.42 -15.70
N GLU A 139 -4.44 -37.86 -16.77
CA GLU A 139 -4.83 -37.64 -18.15
C GLU A 139 -5.15 -38.99 -18.78
N VAL A 140 -6.26 -39.09 -19.49
CA VAL A 140 -6.69 -40.32 -20.17
C VAL A 140 -6.73 -40.01 -21.66
N HIS A 141 -6.02 -40.80 -22.47
CA HIS A 141 -5.93 -40.59 -23.91
C HIS A 141 -6.26 -41.88 -24.66
N ALA A 142 -7.15 -41.75 -25.65
CA ALA A 142 -7.38 -42.81 -26.62
C ALA A 142 -6.09 -43.09 -27.42
N LEU A 143 -5.95 -44.32 -27.92
CA LEU A 143 -4.83 -44.71 -28.78
C LEU A 143 -4.87 -44.04 -30.16
N SER A 144 -3.69 -43.73 -30.69
CA SER A 144 -3.46 -43.23 -32.06
C SER A 144 -4.07 -41.86 -32.36
N THR A 145 -4.52 -41.13 -31.34
CA THR A 145 -4.97 -39.75 -31.48
C THR A 145 -3.85 -38.81 -31.07
N GLN A 146 -3.64 -37.79 -31.89
CA GLN A 146 -2.97 -36.59 -31.44
C GLN A 146 -3.85 -35.98 -30.36
N PHE A 147 -3.23 -35.61 -29.26
CA PHE A 147 -3.91 -34.86 -28.22
C PHE A 147 -3.25 -33.49 -28.11
N GLU A 148 -4.09 -32.48 -27.99
CA GLU A 148 -3.72 -31.15 -27.51
C GLU A 148 -4.71 -30.82 -26.41
N GLY A 149 -4.23 -30.79 -25.17
CA GLY A 149 -5.02 -30.39 -24.03
C GLY A 149 -4.51 -29.08 -23.47
N SER A 150 -5.44 -28.22 -23.06
CA SER A 150 -5.13 -27.01 -22.30
C SER A 150 -5.98 -26.93 -21.04
N PRO A 151 -5.95 -27.95 -20.18
CA PRO A 151 -6.83 -27.93 -19.03
C PRO A 151 -6.44 -26.85 -18.03
N THR A 152 -7.45 -26.22 -17.46
CA THR A 152 -7.30 -25.40 -16.26
C THR A 152 -6.83 -26.29 -15.12
N LEU A 153 -5.84 -25.80 -14.38
CA LEU A 153 -5.26 -26.49 -13.23
C LEU A 153 -6.10 -26.24 -11.97
N ASP A 154 -6.26 -27.29 -11.16
CA ASP A 154 -7.03 -27.22 -9.92
C ASP A 154 -6.24 -26.58 -8.77
N GLN A 155 -6.91 -26.37 -7.64
CA GLN A 155 -6.29 -25.70 -6.48
C GLN A 155 -5.07 -26.45 -5.92
N THR A 156 -5.03 -27.78 -6.02
CA THR A 156 -3.90 -28.61 -5.58
C THR A 156 -2.66 -28.29 -6.40
N PHE A 157 -2.80 -28.19 -7.71
CA PHE A 157 -1.72 -27.81 -8.60
C PHE A 157 -1.34 -26.34 -8.44
N LEU A 158 -2.30 -25.42 -8.32
CA LEU A 158 -1.99 -24.00 -8.08
C LEU A 158 -1.18 -23.81 -6.78
N THR A 159 -1.52 -24.53 -5.72
CA THR A 159 -0.76 -24.52 -4.45
C THR A 159 0.66 -25.04 -4.65
N TYR A 160 0.84 -26.06 -5.50
CA TYR A 160 2.16 -26.58 -5.82
C TYR A 160 3.01 -25.54 -6.58
N ILE A 161 2.44 -24.84 -7.57
CA ILE A 161 3.12 -23.75 -8.29
C ILE A 161 3.47 -22.62 -7.33
N GLN A 162 2.53 -22.23 -6.46
CA GLN A 162 2.73 -21.19 -5.44
C GLN A 162 3.93 -21.50 -4.53
N ASN A 163 4.06 -22.75 -4.08
CA ASN A 163 5.20 -23.18 -3.26
C ASN A 163 6.52 -23.14 -4.06
N GLY A 164 6.48 -23.43 -5.36
CA GLY A 164 7.63 -23.38 -6.26
C GLY A 164 8.25 -21.99 -6.41
N LEU A 165 7.47 -20.91 -6.21
CA LEU A 165 7.95 -19.52 -6.31
C LEU A 165 9.12 -19.24 -5.37
N SER A 166 9.13 -19.82 -4.17
CA SER A 166 10.22 -19.67 -3.19
C SER A 166 11.59 -20.11 -3.74
N THR A 167 11.59 -21.10 -4.63
CA THR A 167 12.80 -21.64 -5.28
C THR A 167 13.01 -21.13 -6.70
N GLN A 168 12.08 -20.32 -7.22
CA GLN A 168 12.01 -19.90 -8.62
C GLN A 168 12.06 -21.08 -9.62
N ARG A 169 11.63 -22.27 -9.19
CA ARG A 169 11.64 -23.49 -9.99
C ARG A 169 10.36 -24.27 -9.80
N LEU A 170 9.86 -24.80 -10.91
CA LEU A 170 8.77 -25.76 -10.93
C LEU A 170 9.29 -27.01 -11.63
N HIS A 171 9.14 -28.16 -10.98
CA HIS A 171 9.39 -29.45 -11.60
C HIS A 171 8.09 -30.23 -11.66
N ILE A 172 7.76 -30.80 -12.82
CA ILE A 172 6.67 -31.78 -12.89
C ILE A 172 7.21 -33.04 -13.53
N SER A 173 6.71 -34.18 -13.10
CA SER A 173 7.04 -35.45 -13.72
C SER A 173 5.84 -36.07 -14.40
N ILE A 174 6.08 -36.76 -15.53
CA ILE A 174 5.06 -37.55 -16.22
C ILE A 174 5.39 -39.03 -16.07
N ARG A 175 4.36 -39.82 -15.74
CA ARG A 175 4.43 -41.26 -15.49
C ARG A 175 3.27 -41.98 -16.19
N GLY A 176 3.51 -43.12 -16.84
CA GLY A 176 2.45 -44.01 -17.33
C GLY A 176 1.87 -44.88 -16.20
N THR A 177 0.56 -45.08 -16.14
CA THR A 177 -0.04 -45.94 -15.09
C THR A 177 0.18 -47.44 -15.33
N ASP A 178 0.43 -47.83 -16.58
CA ASP A 178 0.70 -49.20 -17.00
C ASP A 178 2.06 -49.74 -16.49
N GLU A 179 2.94 -48.87 -15.99
CA GLU A 179 4.18 -49.20 -15.28
C GLU A 179 4.00 -50.28 -14.19
N GLU A 180 2.82 -50.36 -13.54
CA GLU A 180 2.58 -51.28 -12.41
C GLU A 180 2.13 -52.68 -12.86
N THR A 181 1.73 -52.86 -14.12
CA THR A 181 1.25 -54.15 -14.67
C THR A 181 2.33 -54.94 -15.43
N TRP A 182 3.58 -54.47 -15.32
CA TRP A 182 4.77 -54.86 -16.08
C TRP A 182 5.14 -56.36 -16.07
N GLY A 183 4.69 -57.12 -15.05
CA GLY A 183 5.07 -58.52 -14.89
C GLY A 183 4.42 -59.49 -15.89
N ASN A 184 3.24 -59.16 -16.43
CA ASN A 184 2.39 -60.14 -17.11
C ASN A 184 2.04 -59.78 -18.56
N ASN A 185 2.29 -58.55 -19.02
CA ASN A 185 1.86 -58.10 -20.35
C ASN A 185 3.06 -57.62 -21.20
N ARG A 186 3.14 -58.06 -22.46
CA ARG A 186 4.24 -57.69 -23.39
C ARG A 186 3.97 -56.42 -24.18
N ASN A 187 2.86 -55.76 -23.91
CA ASN A 187 2.41 -54.55 -24.59
C ASN A 187 3.30 -53.35 -24.21
N VAL A 188 3.73 -52.58 -25.21
CA VAL A 188 4.37 -51.27 -25.06
C VAL A 188 3.37 -50.21 -25.43
N HIS A 189 3.23 -49.24 -24.56
CA HIS A 189 2.60 -47.96 -24.86
C HIS A 189 3.71 -46.92 -24.97
N TYR A 190 3.58 -45.87 -25.76
CA TYR A 190 4.54 -44.76 -25.71
C TYR A 190 3.88 -43.47 -26.12
N ILE A 191 4.33 -42.35 -25.57
CA ILE A 191 4.03 -41.04 -26.13
C ILE A 191 5.19 -40.66 -27.04
N ASP A 192 4.85 -40.37 -28.29
CA ASP A 192 5.70 -39.57 -29.15
C ASP A 192 5.39 -38.09 -28.91
N TYR A 193 6.31 -37.39 -28.24
CA TYR A 193 6.22 -35.94 -28.03
C TYR A 193 6.64 -35.14 -29.28
N LYS A 194 7.08 -35.81 -30.35
CA LYS A 194 7.28 -35.24 -31.68
C LYS A 194 6.08 -35.50 -32.57
N TYR A 195 5.20 -34.52 -32.66
CA TYR A 195 4.11 -34.57 -33.63
C TYR A 195 3.95 -33.22 -34.36
N SER A 196 3.79 -33.28 -35.68
CA SER A 196 3.52 -32.16 -36.61
C SER A 196 3.99 -30.77 -36.14
N GLY A 197 5.31 -30.56 -36.09
CA GLY A 197 5.89 -29.25 -35.75
C GLY A 197 6.23 -29.05 -34.26
N HIS A 198 5.88 -30.01 -33.41
CA HIS A 198 6.28 -30.03 -32.00
C HIS A 198 7.46 -31.00 -31.78
N ASN A 199 8.38 -30.64 -30.91
CA ASN A 199 9.38 -31.52 -30.29
C ASN A 199 9.13 -31.64 -28.78
N VAL A 200 9.92 -32.49 -28.09
CA VAL A 200 9.81 -32.72 -26.63
C VAL A 200 9.89 -31.43 -25.79
N TRP A 201 10.62 -30.42 -26.26
CA TRP A 201 10.70 -29.10 -25.61
C TRP A 201 9.44 -28.28 -25.76
N SER A 202 8.71 -28.46 -26.85
CA SER A 202 7.44 -27.80 -27.14
C SER A 202 6.20 -28.61 -26.76
N ALA A 203 6.39 -29.84 -26.30
CA ALA A 203 5.31 -30.76 -25.95
C ALA A 203 4.58 -30.32 -24.68
N LEU A 204 5.27 -29.60 -23.79
CA LEU A 204 4.68 -28.99 -22.61
C LEU A 204 4.94 -27.50 -22.60
N LYS A 205 3.90 -26.72 -22.31
CA LYS A 205 4.02 -25.27 -22.04
C LYS A 205 3.14 -24.95 -20.85
N ILE A 206 3.62 -24.12 -19.93
CA ILE A 206 2.80 -23.66 -18.81
C ILE A 206 2.46 -22.19 -19.00
N LYS A 207 1.19 -21.86 -18.74
CA LYS A 207 0.72 -20.48 -18.64
C LYS A 207 0.18 -20.26 -17.24
N ILE A 208 0.73 -19.28 -16.53
CA ILE A 208 0.40 -18.95 -15.16
C ILE A 208 -0.06 -17.50 -15.14
N ASN A 209 -1.27 -17.26 -14.66
CA ASN A 209 -1.73 -15.91 -14.34
C ASN A 209 -1.54 -15.68 -12.84
N TYR A 210 -1.04 -14.49 -12.49
CA TYR A 210 -0.75 -14.13 -11.11
C TYR A 210 -1.00 -12.65 -10.87
N THR A 211 -1.20 -12.29 -9.61
CA THR A 211 -1.21 -10.90 -9.15
C THR A 211 -0.05 -10.66 -8.21
N ILE A 212 0.47 -9.44 -8.17
CA ILE A 212 1.45 -9.03 -7.16
C ILE A 212 0.69 -8.20 -6.13
N PRO A 213 0.58 -8.63 -4.87
CA PRO A 213 -0.04 -7.83 -3.83
C PRO A 213 0.74 -6.52 -3.68
N THR A 214 0.02 -5.40 -3.69
CA THR A 214 0.60 -4.09 -3.40
C THR A 214 1.01 -4.05 -1.93
N PRO A 215 2.24 -3.61 -1.60
CA PRO A 215 2.66 -3.49 -0.21
C PRO A 215 1.69 -2.62 0.58
N GLN A 216 1.22 -3.14 1.71
CA GLN A 216 0.50 -2.37 2.72
C GLN A 216 1.52 -1.55 3.51
N ILE A 217 1.24 -0.26 3.65
CA ILE A 217 2.09 0.74 4.28
C ILE A 217 1.35 1.28 5.50
N ASP A 218 2.01 1.26 6.66
CA ASP A 218 1.47 1.79 7.90
C ASP A 218 1.87 3.26 8.07
N LEU A 219 0.91 4.11 8.46
CA LEU A 219 1.02 5.56 8.52
C LEU A 219 0.43 6.08 9.82
N THR A 220 0.91 7.23 10.28
CA THR A 220 0.31 7.97 11.41
C THR A 220 -0.01 9.39 11.01
N ALA A 221 -1.19 9.89 11.36
CA ALA A 221 -1.53 11.30 11.29
C ALA A 221 -1.70 11.86 12.70
N GLN A 222 -1.07 13.00 12.99
CA GLN A 222 -1.16 13.64 14.31
C GLN A 222 -1.13 15.16 14.24
N ASN A 223 -1.53 15.82 15.32
CA ASN A 223 -1.24 17.23 15.56
C ASN A 223 0.16 17.40 16.18
N ASN A 224 0.71 18.60 16.13
CA ASN A 224 1.91 19.00 16.89
C ASN A 224 1.66 19.13 18.42
N PHE A 225 0.59 18.52 18.93
CA PHE A 225 0.21 18.44 20.34
C PHE A 225 -0.50 17.11 20.63
N ILE A 226 -0.57 16.73 21.90
CA ILE A 226 -0.75 15.32 22.30
C ILE A 226 -2.13 14.73 21.94
N TYR A 227 -3.19 15.53 21.86
CA TYR A 227 -4.55 15.04 21.58
C TYR A 227 -5.27 15.92 20.54
N GLY A 228 -6.58 15.76 20.42
CA GLY A 228 -7.43 16.55 19.53
C GLY A 228 -7.95 15.73 18.35
N THR A 229 -8.40 16.43 17.32
CA THR A 229 -8.93 15.83 16.10
C THR A 229 -8.05 16.12 14.90
N ILE A 230 -8.06 15.21 13.95
CA ILE A 230 -7.39 15.29 12.66
C ILE A 230 -8.26 14.55 11.65
N LYS A 231 -8.25 14.91 10.38
CA LYS A 231 -8.99 14.15 9.37
C LYS A 231 -8.05 13.40 8.43
N THR A 232 -8.41 12.16 8.13
CA THR A 232 -7.67 11.27 7.23
C THR A 232 -8.65 10.51 6.34
N GLY A 233 -8.29 10.22 5.10
CA GLY A 233 -9.05 9.34 4.20
C GLY A 233 -8.13 8.68 3.18
N VAL A 234 -8.40 7.42 2.82
CA VAL A 234 -7.62 6.66 1.82
C VAL A 234 -8.50 6.43 0.59
N ASN A 235 -8.17 7.05 -0.54
CA ASN A 235 -8.98 7.11 -1.76
C ASN A 235 -10.39 7.70 -1.56
N GLU A 236 -10.61 8.39 -0.46
CA GLU A 236 -11.87 8.99 -0.07
C GLU A 236 -11.65 10.35 0.60
N PRO A 237 -12.67 11.22 0.66
CA PRO A 237 -12.59 12.47 1.41
C PRO A 237 -12.17 12.23 2.88
N PRO A 238 -11.36 13.12 3.47
CA PRO A 238 -10.84 12.91 4.81
C PRO A 238 -11.97 13.01 5.86
N VAL A 239 -12.04 12.03 6.75
CA VAL A 239 -13.03 11.96 7.84
C VAL A 239 -12.36 12.19 9.19
N GLN A 240 -13.10 12.74 10.16
CA GLN A 240 -12.58 13.11 11.47
C GLN A 240 -12.19 11.88 12.30
N ARG A 241 -11.00 11.95 12.90
CA ARG A 241 -10.36 10.95 13.76
C ARG A 241 -9.75 11.63 14.99
N ASN A 242 -9.43 10.84 16.02
CA ASN A 242 -8.69 11.33 17.18
C ASN A 242 -7.19 11.30 16.87
N SER A 243 -6.49 12.39 17.14
CA SER A 243 -5.03 12.48 17.02
C SER A 243 -4.36 11.93 18.28
N PRO A 244 -3.28 11.14 18.17
CA PRO A 244 -2.74 10.55 16.93
C PRO A 244 -3.63 9.43 16.39
N PHE A 245 -3.69 9.29 15.06
CA PHE A 245 -4.45 8.23 14.38
C PHE A 245 -3.52 7.40 13.50
N THR A 246 -3.45 6.10 13.75
CA THR A 246 -2.72 5.13 12.91
C THR A 246 -3.67 4.51 11.89
N PHE A 247 -3.21 4.36 10.65
CA PHE A 247 -3.97 3.76 9.56
C PHE A 247 -3.03 3.14 8.53
N SER A 248 -3.55 2.23 7.71
CA SER A 248 -2.78 1.59 6.63
C SER A 248 -3.34 1.95 5.26
N ALA A 249 -2.46 2.04 4.27
CA ALA A 249 -2.81 2.23 2.87
C ALA A 249 -1.89 1.40 1.98
N GLN A 250 -2.38 0.94 0.83
CA GLN A 250 -1.54 0.25 -0.15
C GLN A 250 -0.72 1.27 -0.95
N THR A 251 0.49 0.87 -1.34
CA THR A 251 1.31 1.64 -2.29
C THR A 251 0.49 1.99 -3.54
N GLY A 252 0.53 3.25 -3.97
CA GLY A 252 -0.24 3.77 -5.10
C GLY A 252 -1.64 4.31 -4.75
N GLN A 253 -2.15 4.07 -3.54
CA GLN A 253 -3.38 4.72 -3.08
C GLN A 253 -3.12 6.18 -2.72
N THR A 254 -4.16 7.01 -2.82
CA THR A 254 -4.10 8.42 -2.42
C THR A 254 -4.53 8.57 -0.98
N VAL A 255 -3.71 9.18 -0.15
CA VAL A 255 -4.07 9.60 1.21
C VAL A 255 -4.44 11.08 1.18
N ASN A 256 -5.59 11.41 1.74
CA ASN A 256 -6.08 12.76 1.94
C ASN A 256 -6.00 13.09 3.44
N LEU A 257 -5.37 14.21 3.77
CA LEU A 257 -5.26 14.72 5.14
C LEU A 257 -6.00 16.05 5.23
N GLU A 258 -6.48 16.42 6.42
CA GLU A 258 -6.96 17.77 6.71
C GLU A 258 -6.71 18.11 8.18
N ALA A 259 -6.04 19.24 8.42
CA ALA A 259 -5.81 19.77 9.75
C ALA A 259 -7.07 20.55 10.18
N GLN A 260 -7.48 20.38 11.43
CA GLN A 260 -8.68 21.03 11.96
C GLN A 260 -8.33 22.08 13.00
N ASN A 261 -8.82 23.30 12.80
CA ASN A 261 -8.82 24.31 13.85
C ASN A 261 -9.62 23.78 15.05
N GLN A 262 -9.06 23.92 16.25
CA GLN A 262 -9.66 23.34 17.45
C GLN A 262 -9.07 23.95 18.73
N PRO A 263 -9.81 23.96 19.84
CA PRO A 263 -9.26 24.34 21.12
C PRO A 263 -8.34 23.26 21.69
N TYR A 264 -7.15 23.62 22.17
CA TYR A 264 -6.29 22.72 22.93
C TYR A 264 -5.34 23.47 23.87
N GLY A 265 -5.25 23.00 25.11
CA GLY A 265 -4.32 23.57 26.10
C GLY A 265 -4.62 25.01 26.49
N GLY A 266 -5.88 25.45 26.43
CA GLY A 266 -6.29 26.84 26.74
C GLY A 266 -6.21 27.84 25.58
N TYR A 267 -5.88 27.38 24.38
CA TYR A 267 -5.78 28.22 23.18
C TYR A 267 -6.71 27.72 22.09
N GLU A 268 -7.19 28.62 21.24
CA GLU A 268 -7.67 28.26 19.91
C GLU A 268 -6.44 27.92 19.05
N ARG A 269 -6.34 26.68 18.55
CA ARG A 269 -5.29 26.27 17.63
C ARG A 269 -5.80 26.42 16.21
N VAL A 270 -5.08 27.18 15.38
CA VAL A 270 -5.51 27.53 14.03
C VAL A 270 -4.47 27.17 12.99
N TRP A 271 -4.94 26.83 11.79
CA TRP A 271 -4.12 26.71 10.60
C TRP A 271 -3.85 28.11 10.04
N ASN A 272 -2.61 28.59 10.18
CA ASN A 272 -2.23 29.94 9.80
C ASN A 272 -1.63 30.00 8.37
N ASN A 273 -2.41 30.56 7.43
CA ASN A 273 -2.00 30.77 6.03
C ASN A 273 -1.58 32.21 5.70
N ASN A 274 -1.86 33.18 6.57
CA ASN A 274 -1.94 34.60 6.18
C ASN A 274 -0.84 35.50 6.79
N ALA A 275 0.04 34.98 7.63
CA ALA A 275 0.97 35.83 8.37
C ALA A 275 2.41 35.71 7.86
N PRO A 276 3.16 36.81 7.70
CA PRO A 276 4.51 36.79 7.12
C PRO A 276 5.53 35.96 7.92
N LEU A 277 5.21 35.58 9.17
CA LEU A 277 6.00 34.70 10.02
C LEU A 277 5.13 33.53 10.52
N ASN A 278 5.77 32.37 10.68
CA ASN A 278 5.21 31.19 11.35
C ASN A 278 3.95 30.59 10.70
N HIS A 279 4.02 30.29 9.40
CA HIS A 279 2.98 29.52 8.70
C HIS A 279 2.75 28.16 9.34
N SER A 280 1.50 27.70 9.31
CA SER A 280 1.21 26.28 9.54
C SER A 280 1.78 25.44 8.41
N ASN A 281 2.26 24.26 8.75
CA ASN A 281 2.75 23.29 7.79
C ASN A 281 2.43 21.88 8.27
N TRP A 282 2.41 20.96 7.32
CA TRP A 282 2.51 19.55 7.59
C TRP A 282 3.97 19.14 7.56
N LEU A 283 4.35 18.29 8.50
CA LEU A 283 5.65 17.62 8.52
C LEU A 283 5.45 16.13 8.22
N ARG A 284 6.38 15.52 7.50
CA ARG A 284 6.50 14.06 7.33
C ARG A 284 7.75 13.59 8.06
N SER A 285 7.56 12.92 9.18
CA SER A 285 8.63 12.43 10.07
C SER A 285 9.64 13.53 10.40
N GLY A 286 9.13 14.73 10.73
CA GLY A 286 9.92 15.91 11.07
C GLY A 286 10.41 16.76 9.89
N ALA A 287 10.33 16.27 8.65
CA ALA A 287 10.70 17.04 7.46
C ALA A 287 9.50 17.82 6.90
N PHE A 288 9.71 18.96 6.25
CA PHE A 288 8.65 19.71 5.58
C PHE A 288 7.93 18.84 4.52
N PHE A 289 6.59 18.80 4.58
CA PHE A 289 5.76 18.06 3.63
C PHE A 289 4.84 18.98 2.80
N SER A 290 4.07 19.87 3.46
CA SER A 290 3.14 20.75 2.76
C SER A 290 2.79 21.98 3.60
N ASN A 291 2.35 23.07 2.97
CA ASN A 291 1.76 24.24 3.64
C ASN A 291 0.25 24.38 3.34
N ILE A 292 -0.35 23.39 2.68
CA ILE A 292 -1.79 23.34 2.40
C ILE A 292 -2.50 22.67 3.58
N ILE A 293 -3.64 23.22 4.02
CA ILE A 293 -4.40 22.68 5.17
C ILE A 293 -4.86 21.25 4.95
N ASN A 294 -5.23 20.93 3.70
CA ASN A 294 -5.78 19.66 3.26
C ASN A 294 -4.95 19.01 2.14
N PRO A 295 -3.70 18.59 2.40
CA PRO A 295 -2.86 18.02 1.38
C PRO A 295 -3.33 16.60 1.03
N SER A 296 -2.98 16.16 -0.17
CA SER A 296 -3.07 14.77 -0.59
C SER A 296 -1.75 14.29 -1.18
N PHE A 297 -1.49 12.99 -1.07
CA PHE A 297 -0.31 12.35 -1.65
C PHE A 297 -0.59 10.90 -2.04
N THR A 298 0.20 10.40 -2.99
CA THR A 298 0.20 8.98 -3.35
C THR A 298 1.20 8.23 -2.46
N VAL A 299 0.73 7.18 -1.79
CA VAL A 299 1.53 6.36 -0.87
C VAL A 299 2.65 5.65 -1.64
N ALA A 300 3.87 5.81 -1.16
CA ALA A 300 5.06 5.12 -1.66
C ALA A 300 5.59 4.12 -0.64
N GLN A 301 6.42 3.17 -1.10
CA GLN A 301 6.97 2.12 -0.23
C GLN A 301 7.83 2.68 0.91
N ASN A 302 8.49 3.82 0.69
CA ASN A 302 9.31 4.50 1.70
C ASN A 302 8.51 5.36 2.69
N ASP A 303 7.18 5.33 2.63
CA ASP A 303 6.31 5.99 3.61
C ASP A 303 5.97 5.08 4.79
N ASN A 304 6.48 3.83 4.83
CA ASN A 304 6.19 2.93 5.95
C ASN A 304 6.66 3.53 7.28
N ASP A 305 5.77 3.51 8.26
CA ASP A 305 5.92 4.12 9.58
C ASP A 305 6.09 5.65 9.56
N ALA A 306 5.74 6.31 8.44
CA ALA A 306 5.81 7.77 8.36
C ALA A 306 4.74 8.44 9.24
N VAL A 307 5.15 9.52 9.90
CA VAL A 307 4.28 10.34 10.75
C VAL A 307 4.00 11.66 10.05
N TYR A 308 2.73 11.92 9.73
CA TYR A 308 2.24 13.16 9.15
C TYR A 308 1.70 14.05 10.26
N GLU A 309 2.43 15.11 10.59
CA GLU A 309 2.11 16.02 11.69
C GLU A 309 1.55 17.35 11.17
N ALA A 310 0.37 17.74 11.63
CA ALA A 310 -0.24 19.05 11.39
C ALA A 310 0.29 20.08 12.40
N GLY A 311 1.02 21.08 11.90
CA GLY A 311 1.57 22.20 12.65
C GLY A 311 0.56 23.33 12.86
N LEU A 312 -0.46 23.10 13.69
CA LEU A 312 -1.40 24.16 14.09
C LEU A 312 -0.71 25.15 15.04
N ARG A 313 -1.08 26.43 14.91
CA ARG A 313 -0.51 27.53 15.70
C ARG A 313 -1.41 27.96 16.82
N GLN A 314 -0.84 28.38 17.95
CA GLN A 314 -1.62 29.04 18.99
C GLN A 314 -2.17 30.38 18.47
N ASN A 315 -3.44 30.64 18.71
CA ASN A 315 -4.09 31.92 18.44
C ASN A 315 -4.36 32.60 19.78
N TYR A 316 -3.57 33.62 20.11
CA TYR A 316 -3.65 34.32 21.38
C TYR A 316 -4.84 35.27 21.38
N LYS A 317 -5.70 35.11 22.40
CA LYS A 317 -6.82 36.00 22.67
C LYS A 317 -6.31 37.26 23.35
N ILE A 318 -6.60 38.41 22.76
CA ILE A 318 -6.26 39.72 23.33
C ILE A 318 -7.55 40.44 23.69
N ASP A 319 -7.88 40.44 24.97
CA ASP A 319 -9.03 41.17 25.48
C ASP A 319 -8.63 42.57 25.94
N GLN A 320 -9.59 43.50 25.94
CA GLN A 320 -9.41 44.81 26.55
C GLN A 320 -10.35 44.97 27.74
N THR A 321 -9.87 45.65 28.77
CA THR A 321 -10.70 46.14 29.86
C THR A 321 -10.70 47.65 29.81
N HIS A 322 -11.88 48.24 29.63
CA HIS A 322 -12.04 49.69 29.54
C HIS A 322 -12.34 50.23 30.92
N LYS A 323 -11.36 50.93 31.50
CA LYS A 323 -11.43 51.55 32.82
C LYS A 323 -11.90 52.99 32.66
N THR A 324 -13.02 53.32 33.28
CA THR A 324 -13.54 54.68 33.31
C THR A 324 -13.25 55.34 34.65
N GLU A 325 -13.16 56.67 34.64
CA GLU A 325 -12.90 57.46 35.85
C GLU A 325 -13.98 57.28 36.93
N PHE A 326 -15.26 57.12 36.57
CA PHE A 326 -16.38 57.12 37.54
C PHE A 326 -17.33 55.93 37.45
N ASP A 327 -17.29 55.13 36.38
CA ASP A 327 -18.25 54.05 36.12
C ASP A 327 -17.60 52.65 36.14
N GLY A 328 -16.39 52.55 36.70
CA GLY A 328 -15.66 51.29 36.90
C GLY A 328 -15.10 50.68 35.61
N ASN A 329 -14.91 49.35 35.65
CA ASN A 329 -14.26 48.58 34.60
C ASN A 329 -15.29 47.85 33.73
N GLN A 330 -15.10 47.93 32.41
CA GLN A 330 -15.85 47.15 31.42
C GLN A 330 -14.91 46.13 30.80
N THR A 331 -15.01 44.85 31.18
CA THR A 331 -14.10 43.79 30.71
C THR A 331 -14.51 43.24 29.34
N GLN A 332 -13.60 42.52 28.67
CA GLN A 332 -13.83 41.83 27.38
C GLN A 332 -14.35 42.75 26.26
N GLN A 333 -13.77 43.94 26.19
CA GLN A 333 -14.05 44.90 25.13
C GLN A 333 -13.07 44.66 23.98
N ASN A 334 -13.57 44.75 22.74
CA ASN A 334 -12.75 44.69 21.52
C ASN A 334 -11.74 43.52 21.49
N THR A 335 -12.21 42.29 21.67
CA THR A 335 -11.37 41.08 21.57
C THR A 335 -10.72 40.98 20.19
N ALA A 336 -9.39 40.90 20.18
CA ALA A 336 -8.59 40.57 19.00
C ALA A 336 -7.96 39.18 19.15
N TRP A 337 -7.52 38.63 18.02
CA TRP A 337 -6.82 37.34 17.97
C TRP A 337 -5.55 37.49 17.17
N ILE A 338 -4.42 37.12 17.75
CA ILE A 338 -3.10 37.23 17.12
C ILE A 338 -2.42 35.86 17.22
N VAL A 339 -2.05 35.30 16.06
CA VAL A 339 -1.34 34.02 15.99
C VAL A 339 0.05 34.15 16.59
N GLU A 340 0.51 33.12 17.30
CA GLU A 340 1.82 33.10 17.97
C GLU A 340 2.97 33.55 17.05
N GLN A 341 3.90 34.30 17.65
CA GLN A 341 5.07 34.90 16.98
C GLN A 341 4.76 35.93 15.88
N ASN A 342 3.49 36.27 15.66
CA ASN A 342 3.10 37.39 14.79
C ASN A 342 2.82 38.65 15.61
N SER A 343 3.02 39.80 14.98
CA SER A 343 2.53 41.07 15.48
C SER A 343 1.14 41.37 14.93
N GLY A 344 0.33 42.10 15.70
CA GLY A 344 -0.99 42.56 15.27
C GLY A 344 -1.39 43.87 15.95
N ASN A 345 -2.26 44.63 15.30
CA ASN A 345 -2.81 45.85 15.85
C ASN A 345 -4.04 45.55 16.71
N ILE A 346 -4.05 46.08 17.93
CA ILE A 346 -5.25 46.20 18.74
C ILE A 346 -5.69 47.67 18.74
N SER A 347 -7.00 47.89 18.69
CA SER A 347 -7.57 49.23 18.68
C SER A 347 -8.74 49.38 19.63
N THR A 348 -8.96 50.61 20.06
CA THR A 348 -10.09 51.03 20.89
C THR A 348 -10.75 52.27 20.27
N GLN A 349 -11.90 52.67 20.81
CA GLN A 349 -12.62 53.84 20.31
C GLN A 349 -12.05 55.12 20.90
N SER A 350 -12.10 56.23 20.16
CA SER A 350 -11.68 57.54 20.68
C SER A 350 -12.63 58.10 21.74
N PHE A 351 -13.87 57.61 21.80
CA PHE A 351 -14.86 57.95 22.80
C PHE A 351 -15.78 56.77 23.12
N ARG A 352 -16.43 56.80 24.29
CA ARG A 352 -17.45 55.83 24.72
C ARG A 352 -18.55 56.47 25.55
N LEU A 353 -19.80 56.09 25.28
CA LEU A 353 -20.95 56.47 26.08
C LEU A 353 -21.25 55.38 27.11
N ILE A 354 -21.06 55.66 28.40
CA ILE A 354 -21.30 54.71 29.51
C ILE A 354 -22.20 55.40 30.54
N ASN A 355 -23.33 54.77 30.90
CA ASN A 355 -24.32 55.34 31.82
C ASN A 355 -24.73 56.80 31.49
N GLY A 356 -24.82 57.13 30.20
CA GLY A 356 -25.16 58.48 29.73
C GLY A 356 -24.01 59.50 29.77
N LYS A 357 -22.81 59.11 30.22
CA LYS A 357 -21.61 59.97 30.22
C LYS A 357 -20.72 59.66 29.03
N ASN A 358 -20.30 60.70 28.31
CA ASN A 358 -19.38 60.57 27.18
C ASN A 358 -17.92 60.66 27.66
N TYR A 359 -17.24 59.52 27.69
CA TYR A 359 -15.83 59.43 28.02
C TYR A 359 -14.95 59.51 26.77
N LEU A 360 -13.81 60.19 26.88
CA LEU A 360 -12.78 60.23 25.84
C LEU A 360 -11.62 59.30 26.19
N PHE A 361 -11.04 58.68 25.17
CA PHE A 361 -9.82 57.89 25.32
C PHE A 361 -8.71 58.76 25.91
N ALA A 362 -8.08 58.27 26.97
CA ALA A 362 -7.00 58.96 27.68
C ALA A 362 -5.63 58.30 27.50
N GLY A 363 -5.60 57.03 27.07
CA GLY A 363 -4.37 56.27 26.91
C GLY A 363 -4.58 54.78 27.21
N TRP A 364 -3.53 54.00 26.99
CA TRP A 364 -3.42 52.64 27.52
C TRP A 364 -2.76 52.72 28.91
N GLU A 365 -3.19 51.89 29.86
CA GLU A 365 -2.71 51.98 31.25
C GLU A 365 -1.18 51.81 31.37
N ASP A 366 -0.60 50.93 30.55
CA ASP A 366 0.84 50.69 30.47
C ASP A 366 1.59 51.77 29.66
N ASN A 367 0.91 52.50 28.78
CA ASN A 367 1.52 53.54 27.96
C ASN A 367 0.51 54.62 27.52
N LEU A 368 0.50 55.72 28.27
CA LEU A 368 -0.36 56.88 28.04
C LEU A 368 -0.03 57.68 26.75
N SER A 369 1.14 57.45 26.14
CA SER A 369 1.55 58.17 24.92
C SER A 369 1.00 57.56 23.62
N LEU A 370 0.49 56.32 23.69
CA LEU A 370 -0.06 55.62 22.54
C LEU A 370 -1.46 56.13 22.19
N GLY A 371 -1.74 56.22 20.89
CA GLY A 371 -3.07 56.54 20.38
C GLY A 371 -4.08 55.40 20.59
N THR A 372 -5.25 55.52 19.96
CA THR A 372 -6.33 54.51 20.06
C THR A 372 -5.99 53.17 19.41
N SER A 373 -4.86 53.05 18.72
CA SER A 373 -4.37 51.81 18.13
C SER A 373 -2.91 51.59 18.52
N ARG A 374 -2.53 50.32 18.74
CA ARG A 374 -1.14 49.92 18.99
C ARG A 374 -0.85 48.54 18.39
N ASN A 375 0.38 48.37 17.92
CA ASN A 375 0.89 47.08 17.45
C ASN A 375 1.50 46.31 18.63
N ILE A 376 1.16 45.04 18.80
CA ILE A 376 1.67 44.17 19.86
C ILE A 376 2.14 42.83 19.28
N THR A 377 3.02 42.13 19.98
CA THR A 377 3.46 40.76 19.65
C THR A 377 3.26 39.90 20.90
N PRO A 378 2.05 39.39 21.12
CA PRO A 378 1.73 38.66 22.33
C PRO A 378 2.50 37.34 22.41
N THR A 379 2.80 36.92 23.64
CA THR A 379 3.42 35.61 23.93
C THR A 379 2.47 34.63 24.61
N ASP A 380 1.28 35.10 25.02
CA ASP A 380 0.18 34.31 25.59
C ASP A 380 -1.14 35.06 25.35
N ASN A 381 -2.26 34.51 25.81
CA ASN A 381 -3.50 35.24 26.00
C ASN A 381 -3.26 36.42 26.97
N GLU A 382 -3.59 37.64 26.54
CA GLU A 382 -3.28 38.87 27.27
C GLU A 382 -4.53 39.76 27.43
N VAL A 383 -4.50 40.60 28.47
CA VAL A 383 -5.54 41.62 28.71
C VAL A 383 -4.88 42.99 28.77
N TYR A 384 -5.40 43.94 27.98
CA TYR A 384 -4.93 45.32 27.97
C TYR A 384 -5.95 46.26 28.60
N ASP A 385 -5.47 47.13 29.48
CA ASP A 385 -6.32 48.13 30.12
C ASP A 385 -6.32 49.45 29.33
N VAL A 386 -7.51 49.89 28.95
CA VAL A 386 -7.75 51.15 28.22
C VAL A 386 -8.36 52.16 29.18
N LEU A 387 -7.79 53.35 29.26
CA LEU A 387 -8.25 54.40 30.14
C LEU A 387 -9.15 55.39 29.41
N TYR A 388 -10.30 55.69 30.02
CA TYR A 388 -11.30 56.62 29.51
C TYR A 388 -11.61 57.69 30.57
N LYS A 389 -11.49 58.97 30.19
CA LYS A 389 -11.69 60.13 31.07
C LYS A 389 -12.93 60.94 30.70
N TYR A 390 -13.56 61.55 31.69
CA TYR A 390 -14.68 62.45 31.43
C TYR A 390 -14.17 63.89 31.19
N PRO A 391 -14.49 64.54 30.05
CA PRO A 391 -13.83 65.79 29.60
C PRO A 391 -13.87 67.00 30.54
N HIS A 392 -14.78 67.00 31.52
CA HIS A 392 -15.08 68.20 32.33
C HIS A 392 -14.80 68.06 33.83
N HIS A 393 -14.24 66.93 34.29
CA HIS A 393 -14.01 66.70 35.73
C HIS A 393 -12.53 66.46 36.11
N SER A 394 -11.61 66.40 35.14
CA SER A 394 -10.21 66.02 35.40
C SER A 394 -9.23 66.77 34.51
N ASN A 395 -8.23 67.46 35.08
CA ASN A 395 -7.15 68.07 34.31
C ASN A 395 -6.22 66.97 33.75
N THR A 396 -5.81 67.15 32.50
CA THR A 396 -5.24 66.08 31.66
C THR A 396 -3.94 65.48 32.20
N THR A 397 -3.23 66.15 33.11
CA THR A 397 -1.90 65.74 33.58
C THR A 397 -1.90 64.91 34.87
N THR A 398 -2.89 65.01 35.78
CA THR A 398 -2.79 64.44 37.14
C THR A 398 -3.85 63.39 37.53
N ALA A 399 -4.89 63.18 36.73
CA ALA A 399 -6.04 62.32 37.08
C ALA A 399 -5.72 60.85 37.43
N TYR A 400 -4.69 60.26 36.80
CA TYR A 400 -4.25 58.89 37.08
C TYR A 400 -2.94 58.85 37.91
N GLN A 401 -2.43 60.01 38.35
CA GLN A 401 -1.20 60.13 39.16
C GLN A 401 -1.46 60.30 40.67
N ASN A 402 -2.71 60.49 41.10
CA ASN A 402 -3.06 60.64 42.53
C ASN A 402 -3.90 59.45 43.03
N PRO A 403 -3.31 58.42 43.68
CA PRO A 403 -4.04 57.28 44.23
C PRO A 403 -4.79 57.60 45.55
N GLY A 404 -5.29 58.83 45.74
CA GLY A 404 -5.83 59.25 47.04
C GLY A 404 -6.69 60.52 47.07
N GLY A 405 -7.29 60.93 45.95
CA GLY A 405 -8.16 62.11 45.92
C GLY A 405 -9.56 61.85 46.49
N LYS A 406 -9.70 61.71 47.81
CA LYS A 406 -10.98 61.92 48.49
C LYS A 406 -11.42 63.38 48.25
N ASN A 407 -12.49 63.58 47.48
CA ASN A 407 -13.25 64.82 47.57
C ASN A 407 -14.22 64.71 48.76
N GLU A 408 -13.70 65.02 49.94
CA GLU A 408 -14.52 65.59 51.01
C GLU A 408 -14.78 67.07 50.67
N ASN A 409 -16.02 67.51 50.85
CA ASN A 409 -16.57 68.88 50.70
C ASN A 409 -17.16 69.27 49.34
N LEU A 410 -18.45 68.97 49.18
CA LEU A 410 -19.42 69.86 48.53
C LEU A 410 -20.65 70.01 49.46
N LEU A 411 -20.51 70.88 50.46
CA LEU A 411 -21.60 71.64 51.06
C LEU A 411 -21.35 73.10 50.71
N ALA A 412 -22.17 73.63 49.81
CA ALA A 412 -22.62 75.03 49.75
C ALA A 412 -23.78 75.10 48.75
#